data_AF-A0A1Y1KWZ1-F1
#
_entry.id   AF-A0A1Y1KWZ1-F1
#
_cell.length_a   1.000
_cell.length_b   1.000
_cell.length_c   1.000
_cell.angle_alpha   90.00
_cell.angle_beta   90.00
_cell.angle_gamma   90.00
#
_symmetry.space_group_name_H-M   'P 1'
#
loop_
_entity.id
_entity.type
_entity.pdbx_description
1 polymer ?
#
loop_
_entity_poly.entity_id
_entity_poly.type
_entity_poly.pdbx_seq_one_letter_code
_entity_poly.pdbx_strand_id
1 'polypeptide(L)'
;LTSNYVNSAIAKEKKAYYKTVLSASDSRRMWQEIRKLNIRSNNNVILPDHFTDVEALNNHFLQSTASLQPDKDLLLFYNNNRCTENCTEFTFRAVDEVTVLNTIMGIKSKAVGYDGVFYIFTSNEISCKLLLFRSIQLV
;
A
#
# COMPACT_ATOMS: atom_id res chain seq x y z
N LEU A 1 -28.75 7.99 26.48
CA LEU A 1 -29.40 8.18 25.16
C LEU A 1 -28.83 9.37 24.36
N THR A 2 -28.42 10.46 25.01
CA THR A 2 -27.90 11.68 24.34
C THR A 2 -26.52 11.53 23.68
N SER A 3 -25.58 10.81 24.31
CA SER A 3 -24.21 10.61 23.78
C SER A 3 -24.19 9.93 22.40
N ASN A 4 -25.03 8.90 22.20
CA ASN A 4 -25.10 8.18 20.92
C ASN A 4 -25.71 9.04 19.79
N TYR A 5 -26.68 9.88 20.11
CA TYR A 5 -27.29 10.79 19.14
C TYR A 5 -26.32 11.89 18.72
N VAL A 6 -25.62 12.51 19.68
CA VAL A 6 -24.62 13.55 19.42
C VAL A 6 -23.45 12.97 18.61
N ASN A 7 -22.94 11.80 18.97
CA ASN A 7 -21.87 11.14 18.21
C ASN A 7 -22.32 10.77 16.79
N SER A 8 -23.55 10.29 16.62
CA SER A 8 -24.13 9.99 15.31
C SER A 8 -24.32 11.26 14.46
N ALA A 9 -24.79 12.36 15.06
CA ALA A 9 -24.95 13.64 14.40
C ALA A 9 -23.59 14.22 13.96
N ILE A 10 -22.59 14.18 14.84
CA ILE A 10 -21.21 14.60 14.51
C ILE A 10 -20.63 13.74 13.37
N ALA A 11 -20.84 12.42 13.40
CA ALA A 11 -20.34 11.53 12.35
C ALA A 11 -21.02 11.80 11.00
N LYS A 12 -22.34 12.03 11.00
CA LYS A 12 -23.10 12.40 9.78
C LYS A 12 -22.63 13.73 9.21
N GLU A 13 -22.42 14.73 10.07
CA GLU A 13 -21.97 16.06 9.65
C GLU A 13 -20.56 16.02 9.05
N LYS A 14 -19.63 15.31 9.71
CA LYS A 14 -18.28 15.07 9.17
C LYS A 14 -18.32 14.38 7.81
N LYS A 15 -19.17 13.36 7.66
CA LYS A 15 -19.34 12.64 6.39
C LYS A 15 -19.87 13.55 5.29
N ALA A 16 -20.85 14.41 5.59
CA ALA A 16 -21.40 15.37 4.65
C ALA A 16 -20.34 16.39 4.21
N TYR A 17 -19.58 16.95 5.16
CA TYR A 17 -18.47 17.87 4.90
C TYR A 17 -17.38 17.24 4.01
N TYR A 18 -16.96 16.01 4.27
CA TYR A 18 -15.97 15.35 3.41
C TYR A 18 -16.52 15.07 2.02
N LYS A 19 -17.79 14.69 1.90
CA LYS A 19 -18.40 14.47 0.59
C LYS A 19 -18.38 15.74 -0.25
N THR A 20 -18.70 16.90 0.32
CA THR A 20 -18.69 18.17 -0.41
C THR A 20 -17.26 18.60 -0.78
N VAL A 21 -16.31 18.51 0.16
CA VAL A 21 -14.91 18.89 -0.06
C VAL A 21 -14.20 17.97 -1.07
N LEU A 22 -14.42 16.66 -0.99
CA LEU A 22 -13.79 15.67 -1.89
C LEU A 22 -14.46 15.60 -3.27
N SER A 23 -15.70 16.07 -3.40
CA SER A 23 -16.39 16.17 -4.70
C SER A 23 -15.99 17.41 -5.52
N ALA A 24 -15.19 18.32 -4.96
CA ALA A 24 -14.69 19.47 -5.69
C ALA A 24 -13.72 19.00 -6.80
N SER A 25 -13.89 19.53 -8.01
CA SER A 25 -13.09 19.18 -9.20
C SER A 25 -11.63 19.62 -9.13
N ASP A 26 -11.27 20.47 -8.16
CA ASP A 26 -9.91 20.93 -7.94
C ASP A 26 -9.15 19.99 -6.99
N SER A 27 -8.33 19.13 -7.59
CA SER A 27 -7.47 18.18 -6.87
C SER A 27 -6.50 18.88 -5.90
N ARG A 28 -6.02 20.08 -6.22
CA ARG A 28 -5.09 20.81 -5.34
C ARG A 28 -5.80 21.25 -4.06
N ARG A 29 -7.02 21.79 -4.18
CA ARG A 29 -7.85 22.18 -3.04
C ARG A 29 -8.24 20.97 -2.20
N MET A 30 -8.62 19.85 -2.83
CA MET A 30 -8.90 18.59 -2.14
C MET A 30 -7.72 18.16 -1.25
N TRP A 31 -6.50 18.14 -1.79
CA TRP A 31 -5.31 17.75 -1.04
C TRP A 31 -4.96 18.73 0.10
N GLN A 32 -5.21 20.03 -0.08
CA GLN A 32 -5.05 21.02 0.99
C GLN A 32 -6.01 20.77 2.16
N GLU A 33 -7.28 20.50 1.87
CA GLU A 33 -8.26 20.20 2.91
C GLU A 33 -7.95 18.88 3.62
N ILE A 34 -7.56 17.82 2.89
CA ILE A 34 -7.13 16.54 3.49
C ILE A 34 -5.96 16.75 4.47
N ARG A 35 -5.00 17.61 4.14
CA ARG A 35 -3.86 17.92 5.04
C ARG A 35 -4.30 18.62 6.31
N LYS A 36 -5.29 19.52 6.24
CA LYS A 36 -5.84 20.22 7.42
C LYS A 36 -6.51 19.26 8.41
N LEU A 37 -7.00 18.12 7.94
CA LEU A 37 -7.62 17.10 8.78
C LEU A 37 -6.63 16.37 9.71
N ASN A 38 -5.32 16.62 9.55
CA ASN A 38 -4.26 16.03 10.37
C ASN A 38 -4.35 14.49 10.46
N ILE A 39 -4.92 13.85 9.43
CA ILE A 39 -5.06 12.39 9.32
C ILE A 39 -3.66 11.74 9.23
N ARG A 40 -2.69 12.47 8.67
CA ARG A 40 -1.29 12.11 8.70
C ARG A 40 -0.68 12.59 10.02
N SER A 41 -0.59 11.69 10.99
CA SER A 41 0.28 11.92 12.15
C SER A 41 1.72 11.95 11.65
N ASN A 42 2.47 13.01 11.97
CA ASN A 42 3.90 13.13 11.65
C ASN A 42 4.79 12.30 12.59
N ASN A 43 4.19 11.43 13.40
CA ASN A 43 4.93 10.52 14.24
C ASN A 43 5.59 9.50 13.33
N ASN A 44 6.89 9.28 13.52
CA ASN A 44 7.58 8.11 13.01
C ASN A 44 6.77 6.90 13.49
N VAL A 45 5.97 6.31 12.60
CA VAL A 45 5.26 5.08 12.89
C VAL A 45 6.35 4.02 12.97
N ILE A 46 6.90 3.86 14.17
CA ILE A 46 7.66 2.68 14.53
C ILE A 46 6.64 1.56 14.39
N LEU A 47 6.88 0.70 13.39
CA LEU A 47 6.06 -0.48 13.21
C LEU A 47 6.07 -1.21 14.56
N PRO A 48 4.91 -1.48 15.17
CA PRO A 48 4.88 -2.19 16.44
C PRO A 48 5.67 -3.50 16.36
N ASP A 49 6.39 -3.86 17.44
CA ASP A 49 7.31 -5.02 17.46
C ASP A 49 6.63 -6.37 17.12
N HIS A 50 5.30 -6.45 17.15
CA HIS A 50 4.57 -7.64 16.71
C HIS A 50 4.45 -7.77 15.19
N PHE A 51 4.79 -6.73 14.42
CA PHE A 51 4.84 -6.76 12.95
C PHE A 51 6.24 -7.03 12.39
N THR A 52 7.25 -7.19 13.26
CA THR A 52 8.59 -7.65 12.83
C THR A 52 8.63 -9.13 12.48
N ASP A 53 7.66 -9.91 12.95
CA ASP A 53 7.51 -11.32 12.60
C ASP A 53 6.64 -11.46 11.33
N VAL A 54 7.29 -11.80 10.23
CA VAL A 54 6.66 -11.97 8.92
C VAL A 54 5.63 -13.11 8.95
N GLU A 55 5.88 -14.17 9.73
CA GLU A 55 4.96 -15.29 9.85
C GLU A 55 3.71 -14.88 10.62
N ALA A 56 3.87 -14.14 11.72
CA ALA A 56 2.74 -13.59 12.47
C ALA A 56 1.87 -12.67 11.61
N LEU A 57 2.49 -11.85 10.75
CA LEU A 57 1.79 -10.97 9.81
C LEU A 57 0.99 -11.77 8.78
N ASN A 58 1.60 -12.77 8.15
CA ASN A 58 0.93 -13.61 7.17
C ASN A 58 -0.25 -14.35 7.80
N ASN A 59 -0.05 -14.93 8.99
CA ASN A 59 -1.09 -15.61 9.74
C ASN A 59 -2.23 -14.67 10.13
N HIS A 60 -1.93 -13.43 10.53
CA HIS A 60 -2.95 -12.42 10.77
C HIS A 60 -3.78 -12.15 9.51
N PHE A 61 -3.15 -12.00 8.35
CA PHE A 61 -3.91 -11.79 7.10
C PHE A 61 -4.78 -12.99 6.73
N LEU A 62 -4.25 -14.21 6.87
CA LEU A 62 -5.01 -15.44 6.62
C LEU A 62 -6.21 -15.59 7.56
N GLN A 63 -6.07 -15.17 8.82
CA GLN A 63 -7.13 -15.27 9.84
C GLN A 63 -8.12 -14.10 9.81
N SER A 64 -7.67 -12.91 9.40
CA SER A 64 -8.49 -11.70 9.35
C SER A 64 -9.43 -11.65 8.14
N THR A 65 -9.15 -12.43 7.10
CA THR A 65 -10.10 -12.64 6.01
C THR A 65 -11.19 -13.61 6.45
N ALA A 66 -12.44 -13.16 6.44
CA ALA A 66 -13.57 -14.08 6.58
C ALA A 66 -13.47 -15.18 5.51
N SER A 67 -13.71 -16.44 5.91
CA SER A 67 -13.84 -17.55 4.97
C SER A 67 -15.10 -17.31 4.14
N LEU A 68 -14.94 -16.57 3.05
CA LEU A 68 -15.99 -16.35 2.07
C LEU A 68 -16.02 -17.58 1.18
N GLN A 69 -17.20 -18.21 1.10
CA GLN A 69 -17.43 -19.22 0.08
C GLN A 69 -17.35 -18.51 -1.29
N PRO A 70 -16.48 -18.96 -2.20
CA PRO A 70 -16.37 -18.33 -3.50
C PRO A 70 -17.68 -18.49 -4.25
N ASP A 71 -18.10 -17.42 -4.92
CA ASP A 71 -19.22 -17.47 -5.85
C ASP A 71 -18.87 -18.40 -7.01
N LYS A 72 -19.57 -19.54 -7.06
CA LYS A 72 -19.30 -20.61 -8.04
C LYS A 72 -19.55 -20.15 -9.47
N ASP A 73 -20.55 -19.30 -9.68
CA ASP A 73 -20.93 -18.85 -11.01
C ASP A 73 -19.90 -17.84 -11.54
N LEU A 74 -19.43 -16.95 -10.66
CA LEU A 74 -18.35 -16.02 -10.97
C LEU A 74 -17.04 -16.76 -11.29
N LEU A 75 -16.73 -17.80 -10.53
CA LEU A 75 -15.52 -18.62 -10.72
C LEU A 75 -15.58 -19.41 -12.03
N LEU A 76 -16.75 -19.97 -12.37
CA LEU A 76 -17.03 -20.61 -13.67
C LEU A 76 -16.89 -19.61 -14.82
N PHE A 77 -17.44 -18.40 -14.67
CA PHE A 77 -17.32 -17.35 -15.68
C PHE A 77 -15.85 -17.03 -15.98
N TYR A 78 -15.02 -16.75 -14.96
CA TYR A 78 -13.62 -16.43 -15.18
C TYR A 78 -12.82 -17.60 -15.74
N ASN A 79 -13.11 -18.84 -15.33
CA ASN A 79 -12.45 -20.03 -15.88
C ASN A 79 -12.77 -20.24 -17.38
N ASN A 80 -14.01 -19.95 -17.78
CA ASN A 80 -14.46 -20.16 -19.16
C ASN A 80 -14.10 -18.99 -20.10
N ASN A 81 -13.81 -17.80 -19.55
CA ASN A 81 -13.47 -16.59 -20.32
C ASN A 81 -11.99 -16.20 -20.19
N ARG A 82 -11.10 -17.17 -19.96
CA ARG A 82 -9.65 -16.91 -19.94
C ARG A 82 -9.17 -16.60 -21.35
N CYS A 83 -8.47 -15.48 -21.51
CA CYS A 83 -7.77 -15.18 -22.76
C CYS A 83 -6.61 -16.17 -22.92
N THR A 84 -6.76 -17.17 -23.77
CA THR A 84 -5.72 -18.19 -24.04
C THR A 84 -4.78 -17.79 -25.17
N GLU A 85 -5.17 -16.80 -25.98
CA GLU A 85 -4.37 -16.30 -27.09
C GLU A 85 -3.43 -15.20 -26.59
N ASN A 86 -2.11 -15.38 -26.78
CA ASN A 86 -1.04 -14.43 -26.45
C ASN A 86 -0.92 -14.02 -24.97
N CYS A 87 -1.31 -14.88 -24.02
CA CYS A 87 -0.97 -14.68 -22.61
C CYS A 87 0.52 -15.02 -22.40
N THR A 88 1.35 -13.99 -22.28
CA THR A 88 2.69 -14.16 -21.71
C THR A 88 2.53 -14.63 -20.27
N GLU A 89 3.04 -15.82 -19.96
CA GLU A 89 3.00 -16.37 -18.61
C GLU A 89 3.57 -15.38 -17.61
N PHE A 90 2.77 -15.02 -16.60
CA PHE A 90 3.27 -14.28 -15.46
C PHE A 90 4.14 -15.23 -14.65
N THR A 91 5.46 -15.01 -14.68
CA THR A 91 6.42 -15.86 -13.98
C THR A 91 7.06 -15.10 -12.83
N PHE A 92 7.21 -15.78 -11.71
CA PHE A 92 8.02 -15.32 -10.60
C PHE A 92 9.42 -15.91 -10.75
N ARG A 93 10.44 -15.08 -10.55
CA ARG A 93 11.82 -15.52 -10.48
C ARG A 93 12.49 -14.90 -9.26
N ALA A 94 13.35 -15.67 -8.61
CA ALA A 94 14.27 -15.09 -7.64
C ALA A 94 15.16 -14.08 -8.35
N VAL A 95 15.44 -12.95 -7.70
CA VAL A 95 16.32 -11.90 -8.21
C VAL A 95 17.40 -11.69 -7.17
N ASP A 96 18.64 -11.62 -7.62
CA ASP A 96 19.81 -11.34 -6.78
C ASP A 96 19.95 -9.84 -6.51
N GLU A 97 20.63 -9.51 -5.40
CA GLU A 97 20.86 -8.13 -4.97
C GLU A 97 21.58 -7.30 -6.04
N VAL A 98 22.50 -7.91 -6.79
CA VAL A 98 23.29 -7.23 -7.83
C VAL A 98 22.39 -6.84 -9.01
N THR A 99 21.48 -7.71 -9.44
CA THR A 99 20.49 -7.38 -10.47
C THR A 99 19.56 -6.26 -10.03
N VAL A 100 19.09 -6.26 -8.78
CA VAL A 100 18.26 -5.18 -8.24
C VAL A 100 19.04 -3.86 -8.23
N LEU A 101 20.27 -3.87 -7.73
CA LEU A 101 21.14 -2.69 -7.68
C LEU A 101 21.38 -2.13 -9.09
N ASN A 102 21.75 -2.96 -10.05
CA ASN A 102 21.99 -2.55 -11.43
C ASN A 102 20.72 -1.98 -12.08
N THR A 103 19.56 -2.57 -11.79
CA THR A 103 18.27 -2.07 -12.29
C THR A 103 17.98 -0.68 -11.73
N ILE A 104 18.17 -0.50 -10.42
CA ILE A 104 17.97 0.79 -9.75
C ILE A 104 18.94 1.85 -10.30
N MET A 105 20.22 1.52 -10.43
CA MET A 105 21.25 2.42 -10.98
C MET A 105 21.02 2.76 -12.46
N GLY A 106 20.33 1.88 -13.19
CA GLY A 106 19.95 2.09 -14.59
C GLY A 106 18.80 3.08 -14.80
N ILE A 107 18.07 3.46 -13.74
CA ILE A 107 16.97 4.42 -13.82
C ILE A 107 17.53 5.83 -14.06
N LYS A 108 17.41 6.33 -15.29
CA LYS A 108 17.89 7.66 -15.69
C LYS A 108 16.90 8.80 -15.38
N SER A 109 15.69 8.47 -14.93
CA SER A 109 14.65 9.47 -14.72
C SER A 109 14.93 10.29 -13.46
N LYS A 110 14.84 11.62 -13.56
CA LYS A 110 14.78 12.53 -12.41
C LYS A 110 13.34 12.67 -11.89
N ALA A 111 12.53 11.64 -12.05
CA ALA A 111 11.14 11.68 -11.60
C ALA A 111 11.13 11.73 -10.07
N VAL A 112 10.44 12.74 -9.54
CA VAL A 112 10.25 12.92 -8.10
C VAL A 112 8.83 12.49 -7.79
N GLY A 113 8.69 11.52 -6.89
CA GLY A 113 7.38 11.15 -6.35
C GLY A 113 6.74 12.35 -5.65
N TYR A 114 5.41 12.38 -5.57
CA TYR A 114 4.69 13.46 -4.86
C TYR A 114 5.09 13.56 -3.37
N ASP A 115 5.66 12.49 -2.81
CA ASP A 115 6.24 12.39 -1.48
C ASP A 115 7.63 13.04 -1.34
N GLY A 116 8.19 13.59 -2.43
CA GLY A 116 9.50 14.23 -2.44
C GLY A 116 10.66 13.24 -2.36
N VAL A 117 10.41 11.94 -2.53
CA VAL A 117 11.48 10.93 -2.55
C VAL A 117 12.22 11.06 -3.87
N PHE A 118 13.48 11.48 -3.78
CA PHE A 118 14.42 11.47 -4.88
C PHE A 118 15.01 10.08 -5.05
N TYR A 119 14.99 9.55 -6.28
CA TYR A 119 15.90 8.49 -6.70
C TYR A 119 17.29 9.08 -7.01
N ILE A 120 17.88 9.83 -6.07
CA ILE A 120 19.27 10.27 -6.18
C ILE A 120 20.10 9.30 -5.34
N PHE A 121 20.54 8.22 -5.97
CA PHE A 121 21.63 7.40 -5.44
C PHE A 121 22.94 8.01 -5.94
N THR A 122 23.45 9.01 -5.23
CA THR A 122 24.83 9.46 -5.44
C THR A 122 25.79 8.40 -4.92
N SER A 123 26.69 7.95 -5.79
CA SER A 123 27.57 6.78 -5.68
C SER A 123 28.59 6.76 -4.52
N ASN A 124 28.32 7.34 -3.35
CA ASN A 124 29.31 7.35 -2.27
C ASN A 124 28.82 7.07 -0.85
N GLU A 125 27.54 6.70 -0.63
CA GLU A 125 27.12 6.29 0.72
C GLU A 125 25.88 5.37 0.69
N ILE A 126 26.06 4.15 0.17
CA ILE A 126 25.10 3.06 0.42
C ILE A 126 25.44 2.47 1.79
N SER A 127 25.16 3.24 2.83
CA SER A 127 25.11 2.78 4.22
C SER A 127 23.92 3.42 4.89
N CYS A 128 22.72 3.09 4.43
CA CYS A 128 21.50 3.26 5.23
C CYS A 128 20.39 2.32 4.73
N LYS A 129 20.06 1.33 5.57
CA LYS A 129 18.81 0.57 5.60
C LYS A 129 18.48 -0.30 4.37
N LEU A 130 19.33 -1.29 4.09
CA LEU A 130 18.89 -2.56 3.49
C LEU A 130 19.18 -3.72 4.48
N LEU A 131 18.55 -3.66 5.65
CA LEU A 131 18.66 -4.70 6.70
C LEU A 131 17.35 -5.49 6.88
N LEU A 132 16.50 -5.56 5.85
CA LEU A 132 15.20 -6.25 5.94
C LEU A 132 15.02 -7.46 5.00
N PHE A 133 16.05 -7.89 4.27
CA PHE A 133 15.94 -9.05 3.37
C PHE A 133 16.85 -10.25 3.70
N ARG A 134 17.44 -10.28 4.91
CA ARG A 134 18.32 -11.40 5.31
C ARG A 134 17.66 -12.56 6.06
N SER A 135 16.34 -12.71 5.97
CA SER A 135 15.61 -13.79 6.68
C SER A 135 14.60 -14.54 5.80
N ILE A 136 14.97 -14.92 4.57
CA ILE A 136 14.19 -15.85 3.73
C ILE A 136 14.99 -17.10 3.29
N GLN A 137 16.19 -17.32 3.85
CA GLN A 137 16.88 -18.61 3.67
C GLN A 137 17.31 -19.15 5.04
N LEU A 138 16.44 -20.00 5.61
CA LEU A 138 16.72 -21.21 6.38
C LEU A 138 15.47 -21.58 7.19
N VAL A 139 14.53 -22.30 6.56
CA VAL A 139 14.01 -23.64 6.92
C VAL A 139 13.26 -24.16 5.70
#